data_AF-A0A0H5LV44-F1
#
_entry.id   AF-A0A0H5LV44-F1
#
_cell.length_a   1.000
_cell.length_b   1.000
_cell.length_c   1.000
_cell.angle_alpha   90.00
_cell.angle_beta   90.00
_cell.angle_gamma   90.00
#
_symmetry.space_group_name_H-M   'P 1'
#
loop_
_entity.id
_entity.type
_entity.pdbx_description
1 polymer ?
#
loop_
_entity_poly.entity_id
_entity_poly.type
_entity_poly.pdbx_seq_one_letter_code
_entity_poly.pdbx_strand_id
1 'polypeptide(L)'
;MKLLPVIVAAFIATTSFATMAAQEVSQEQATKLQSIGVISLSNVSGSPMDVESALNAKATADGASHYRIIGMSNPGDSSNYSATAEIYR
;
A
#
# COMPACT_ATOMS: atom_id res chain seq x y z
N MET A 1 -50.45 26.04 -12.70
CA MET A 1 -49.60 24.85 -12.47
C MET A 1 -48.35 24.97 -13.32
N LYS A 2 -47.16 25.03 -12.72
CA LYS A 2 -45.89 24.75 -13.40
C LYS A 2 -44.86 24.37 -12.32
N LEU A 3 -44.77 23.07 -12.10
CA LEU A 3 -43.80 22.41 -11.26
C LEU A 3 -42.51 22.29 -12.09
N LEU A 4 -41.43 22.92 -11.65
CA LEU A 4 -40.09 22.64 -12.16
C LEU A 4 -39.36 21.82 -11.08
N PRO A 5 -38.82 20.64 -11.41
CA PRO A 5 -38.21 19.76 -10.43
C PRO A 5 -36.87 20.36 -9.98
N VAL A 6 -36.72 20.46 -8.67
CA VAL A 6 -35.48 20.83 -7.99
C VAL A 6 -34.43 19.77 -8.31
N ILE A 7 -33.37 20.19 -9.00
CA ILE A 7 -32.18 19.38 -9.25
C ILE A 7 -31.50 19.16 -7.89
N VAL A 8 -31.62 17.93 -7.36
CA VAL A 8 -30.87 17.50 -6.18
C VAL A 8 -29.41 17.35 -6.61
N ALA A 9 -28.60 18.35 -6.26
CA ALA A 9 -27.15 18.28 -6.39
C ALA A 9 -26.65 17.14 -5.50
N ALA A 10 -26.19 16.06 -6.12
CA ALA A 10 -25.54 14.96 -5.43
C ALA A 10 -24.28 15.50 -4.73
N PHE A 11 -24.30 15.46 -3.40
CA PHE A 11 -23.13 15.73 -2.58
C PHE A 11 -22.11 14.61 -2.85
N ILE A 12 -21.17 14.85 -3.76
CA ILE A 12 -20.01 13.98 -3.92
C ILE A 12 -19.16 14.21 -2.67
N ALA A 13 -19.36 13.37 -1.65
CA ALA A 13 -18.44 13.28 -0.54
C ALA A 13 -17.11 12.79 -1.11
N THR A 14 -16.22 13.73 -1.46
CA THR A 14 -14.83 13.42 -1.70
C THR A 14 -14.26 13.03 -0.34
N THR A 15 -14.29 11.74 -0.02
CA THR A 15 -13.60 11.22 1.15
C THR A 15 -12.13 11.54 0.95
N SER A 16 -11.65 12.58 1.63
CA SER A 16 -10.23 12.88 1.71
C SER A 16 -9.59 11.68 2.38
N PHE A 17 -8.95 10.83 1.59
CA PHE A 17 -8.12 9.76 2.10
C PHE A 17 -6.95 10.45 2.80
N ALA A 18 -6.97 10.47 4.13
CA ALA A 18 -5.75 10.76 4.89
C ALA A 18 -4.72 9.75 4.38
N THR A 19 -3.58 10.23 3.86
CA THR A 19 -2.47 9.36 3.46
C THR A 19 -1.89 8.76 4.73
N MET A 20 -2.49 7.65 5.16
CA MET A 20 -1.96 6.83 6.24
C MET A 20 -0.82 6.01 5.65
N ALA A 21 0.21 5.78 6.47
CA ALA A 21 1.27 4.85 6.13
C ALA A 21 0.64 3.50 5.74
N ALA A 22 1.15 2.89 4.66
CA ALA A 22 0.63 1.63 4.17
C ALA A 22 0.70 0.59 5.30
N GLN A 23 -0.38 -0.14 5.56
CA GLN A 23 -0.39 -1.13 6.62
C GLN A 23 -0.08 -2.53 6.10
N GLU A 24 0.73 -3.29 6.83
CA GLU A 24 0.94 -4.70 6.51
C GLU A 24 -0.36 -5.49 6.71
N VAL A 25 -0.73 -6.29 5.72
CA VAL A 25 -1.94 -7.12 5.75
C VAL A 25 -1.64 -8.58 5.48
N SER A 26 -2.42 -9.45 6.12
CA SER A 26 -2.38 -10.88 5.85
C SER A 26 -3.04 -11.22 4.50
N GLN A 27 -2.79 -12.42 3.99
CA GLN A 27 -3.37 -12.89 2.72
C GLN A 27 -4.92 -12.83 2.70
N GLU A 28 -5.54 -13.16 3.84
CA GLU A 28 -7.00 -13.13 3.99
C GLU A 28 -7.57 -11.70 3.88
N GLN A 29 -6.86 -10.72 4.44
CA GLN A 29 -7.23 -9.31 4.35
C GLN A 29 -6.98 -8.78 2.94
N ALA A 30 -5.84 -9.13 2.35
CA ALA A 30 -5.48 -8.79 0.98
C ALA A 30 -6.50 -9.28 -0.07
N THR A 31 -7.21 -10.37 0.20
CA THR A 31 -8.25 -10.91 -0.70
C THR A 31 -9.44 -9.95 -0.87
N LYS A 32 -9.67 -9.08 0.11
CA LYS A 32 -10.73 -8.06 0.09
C LYS A 32 -10.25 -6.72 -0.50
N LEU A 33 -8.96 -6.61 -0.79
CA LEU A 33 -8.32 -5.41 -1.29
C LEU A 33 -7.98 -5.56 -2.77
N GLN A 34 -7.83 -4.44 -3.47
CA GLN A 34 -7.44 -4.48 -4.87
C GLN A 34 -5.92 -4.43 -4.97
N SER A 35 -5.30 -5.52 -5.45
CA SER A 35 -3.88 -5.50 -5.80
C SER A 35 -3.65 -4.47 -6.91
N ILE A 36 -2.72 -3.55 -6.67
CA ILE A 36 -2.37 -2.49 -7.63
C ILE A 36 -0.96 -2.62 -8.17
N GLY A 37 -0.17 -3.57 -7.67
CA GLY A 37 1.16 -3.84 -8.16
C GLY A 37 2.05 -4.57 -7.17
N VAL A 38 3.31 -4.70 -7.55
CA VAL A 38 4.35 -5.31 -6.72
C VAL A 38 5.53 -4.34 -6.68
N ILE A 39 6.03 -4.11 -5.47
CA ILE A 39 7.23 -3.32 -5.23
C ILE A 39 8.36 -4.25 -4.79
N SER A 40 9.58 -3.92 -5.22
CA SER A 40 10.79 -4.59 -4.76
C SER A 40 11.76 -3.56 -4.22
N LEU A 41 12.41 -3.93 -3.13
CA LEU A 41 13.55 -3.27 -2.55
C LEU A 41 14.77 -4.15 -2.72
N SER A 42 15.88 -3.49 -3.00
CA SER A 42 17.20 -4.11 -3.03
C SER A 42 18.15 -3.18 -2.31
N ASN A 43 19.25 -3.74 -1.84
CA ASN A 43 20.30 -2.95 -1.22
C ASN A 43 19.90 -2.29 0.12
N VAL A 44 18.99 -2.90 0.88
CA VAL A 44 18.61 -2.42 2.22
C VAL A 44 19.62 -2.92 3.25
N SER A 45 20.40 -2.01 3.81
CA SER A 45 21.37 -2.31 4.88
C SER A 45 20.67 -2.22 6.23
N GLY A 46 20.93 -3.16 7.14
CA GLY A 46 20.39 -3.12 8.50
C GLY A 46 19.70 -4.41 8.91
N SER A 47 18.52 -4.27 9.50
CA SER A 47 17.70 -5.34 10.07
C SER A 47 16.44 -5.58 9.24
N PRO A 48 15.75 -6.71 9.42
CA PRO A 48 14.44 -6.94 8.79
C PRO A 48 13.43 -5.81 9.03
N MET A 49 13.46 -5.18 10.20
CA MET A 49 12.60 -4.04 10.52
C MET A 49 12.87 -2.81 9.64
N ASP A 50 14.12 -2.58 9.22
CA ASP A 50 14.47 -1.50 8.28
C ASP A 50 13.91 -1.80 6.89
N VAL A 51 13.89 -3.07 6.49
CA VAL A 51 13.30 -3.54 5.23
C VAL A 51 11.78 -3.32 5.24
N GLU A 52 11.11 -3.67 6.34
CA GLU A 52 9.67 -3.45 6.51
C GLU A 52 9.32 -1.95 6.46
N SER A 53 10.08 -1.13 7.18
CA SER A 53 9.89 0.33 7.18
C SER A 53 10.09 0.92 5.78
N ALA A 54 11.11 0.47 5.05
CA ALA A 54 11.35 0.91 3.68
C ALA A 54 10.24 0.44 2.72
N LEU A 55 9.70 -0.77 2.92
CA LEU A 55 8.58 -1.27 2.11
C LEU A 55 7.32 -0.45 2.36
N ASN A 56 7.03 -0.15 3.63
CA ASN A 56 5.93 0.71 4.04
C ASN A 56 6.03 2.09 3.37
N ALA A 57 7.19 2.72 3.48
CA ALA A 57 7.44 4.04 2.88
C ALA A 57 7.27 4.01 1.36
N LYS A 58 7.80 2.98 0.69
CA LYS A 58 7.68 2.81 -0.77
C LYS A 58 6.23 2.53 -1.19
N ALA A 59 5.53 1.67 -0.48
CA ALA A 59 4.12 1.37 -0.73
C ALA A 59 3.26 2.64 -0.59
N THR A 60 3.49 3.43 0.47
CA THR A 60 2.80 4.71 0.69
C THR A 60 3.11 5.71 -0.43
N ALA A 61 4.37 5.78 -0.88
CA ALA A 61 4.78 6.66 -1.97
C ALA A 61 4.14 6.28 -3.33
N ASP A 62 3.95 4.99 -3.58
CA ASP A 62 3.19 4.47 -4.74
C ASP A 62 1.67 4.61 -4.54
N GLY A 63 1.25 5.14 -3.39
CA GLY A 63 -0.12 5.45 -2.99
C GLY A 63 -0.94 4.21 -2.60
N ALA A 64 -0.27 3.14 -2.19
CA ALA A 64 -0.92 1.98 -1.60
C ALA A 64 -1.39 2.30 -0.18
N SER A 65 -2.54 1.76 0.19
CA SER A 65 -3.06 1.82 1.56
C SER A 65 -2.59 0.64 2.40
N HIS A 66 -2.25 -0.47 1.73
CA HIS A 66 -1.81 -1.70 2.38
C HIS A 66 -0.70 -2.37 1.56
N TYR A 67 0.13 -3.17 2.21
CA TYR A 67 1.13 -4.01 1.55
C TYR A 67 1.20 -5.39 2.20
N ARG A 68 1.72 -6.38 1.47
CA ARG A 68 1.98 -7.72 1.97
C ARG A 68 3.34 -8.17 1.50
N ILE A 69 4.20 -8.55 2.43
CA ILE A 69 5.52 -9.07 2.10
C ILE A 69 5.34 -10.46 1.47
N ILE A 70 5.79 -10.62 0.24
CA ILE A 70 5.70 -11.88 -0.51
C ILE A 70 7.06 -12.58 -0.65
N GLY A 71 8.14 -11.88 -0.36
CA GLY A 71 9.47 -12.45 -0.29
C GLY A 71 10.45 -11.52 0.40
N MET A 72 11.34 -12.09 1.21
CA MET A 72 12.50 -11.41 1.76
C MET A 72 13.71 -12.33 1.59
N SER A 73 14.82 -11.78 1.14
CA SER A 73 16.06 -12.50 0.88
C SER A 73 17.23 -11.70 1.44
N ASN A 74 18.03 -12.35 2.27
CA ASN A 74 19.34 -11.88 2.67
C ASN A 74 20.37 -12.85 2.07
N PRO A 75 21.32 -12.40 1.23
CA PRO A 75 22.29 -13.31 0.63
C PRO A 75 23.19 -14.02 1.67
N GLY A 76 23.20 -13.62 2.94
CA GLY A 76 23.94 -14.32 4.00
C GLY A 76 25.44 -14.01 4.00
N ASP A 77 25.97 -13.47 2.90
CA ASP A 77 27.36 -13.03 2.76
C ASP A 77 27.65 -11.66 3.40
N SER A 78 26.86 -11.22 4.39
CA SER A 78 26.79 -9.82 4.84
C SER A 78 26.30 -8.82 3.78
N SER A 79 25.73 -9.33 2.69
CA SER A 79 25.15 -8.52 1.63
C SER A 79 23.82 -7.91 2.07
N ASN A 80 23.44 -6.81 1.40
CA ASN A 80 22.22 -6.10 1.71
C ASN A 80 20.95 -6.95 1.51
N TYR A 81 19.92 -6.64 2.29
CA TYR A 81 18.60 -7.25 2.17
C TYR A 81 17.92 -6.85 0.87
N SER A 82 17.18 -7.79 0.31
CA SER A 82 16.22 -7.57 -0.76
C SER A 82 14.86 -8.09 -0.31
N ALA A 83 13.80 -7.35 -0.63
CA ALA A 83 12.46 -7.78 -0.31
C ALA A 83 11.47 -7.35 -1.39
N THR A 84 10.40 -8.11 -1.51
CA THR A 84 9.34 -7.88 -2.48
C THR A 84 8.03 -7.91 -1.72
N ALA A 85 7.19 -6.89 -1.95
CA ALA A 85 5.85 -6.81 -1.40
C ALA A 85 4.84 -6.55 -2.50
N GLU A 86 3.67 -7.17 -2.36
CA GLU A 86 2.50 -6.81 -3.13
C GLU A 86 1.81 -5.63 -2.45
N ILE A 87 1.32 -4.66 -3.23
CA ILE A 87 0.70 -3.44 -2.72
C ILE A 87 -0.77 -3.36 -3.14
N TYR A 88 -1.59 -2.81 -2.25
CA TYR A 88 -3.04 -2.81 -2.39
C TYR A 88 -3.68 -1.46 -2.11
N ARG A 89 -4.86 -1.27 -2.69
CA ARG A 89 -5.76 -0.14 -2.43
C ARG A 89 -7.04 -0.59 -1.77
#